data_AF-A0A183H9L5-F1
#
_entry.id   AF-A0A183H9L5-F1
#
_cell.length_a   1.000
_cell.length_b   1.000
_cell.length_c   1.000
_cell.angle_alpha   90.00
_cell.angle_beta   90.00
_cell.angle_gamma   90.00
#
_symmetry.space_group_name_H-M   'P 1'
#
loop_
_entity.id
_entity.type
_entity.pdbx_description
1 polymer ?
#
loop_
_entity_poly.entity_id
_entity_poly.type
_entity_poly.pdbx_seq_one_letter_code
_entity_poly.pdbx_strand_id
1 'polypeptide(L)'
;MAYKNQCGENDIFAQEAFARRKDAYKCIIDTLDRLMNDQKAAGTLDLLNPAKDLIIRKVLESKDELANVAIFKWLLDNDFSNVVLQSKSPFLEAFLHRCVEEGGSSRYLDLLWRFHERNGDHVKAASLLFQLAQRETDAFDIQRRVAYLSQAAMCIQSAGPQVDRDADLHDLVLEIRDKLDVAQIQLAARDLVQSMPQTRETITAKNNLEKQLYTVQELFEEFAVPLDLPDIKLALCFCSSTYDENAIEDFYTEIIDRELFSSEGESREVRIQRLGTRIASLSKKYSLVPKYYPLEMILSKLLNRGMREGFSPSFFHFIGTRIDAPLNAMVDTLSNMFRRDPFYQKNNTASRYLMRSALHVITKFVENSSSVYQQSRTALASKCLDLIAAFLINLSQTQSTVSDQKKLAETFKSLQNMLENM
;
A
#
# COMPACT_ATOMS: atom_id res chain seq x y z
N MET A 1 -42.31 -15.28 12.61
CA MET A 1 -41.86 -15.39 14.02
C MET A 1 -41.66 -16.84 14.51
N ALA A 2 -41.61 -17.84 13.63
CA ALA A 2 -41.21 -19.20 14.02
C ALA A 2 -39.67 -19.40 14.01
N TYR A 3 -38.93 -18.54 13.30
CA TYR A 3 -37.47 -18.56 13.28
C TYR A 3 -36.84 -17.58 14.30
N LYS A 4 -37.58 -16.53 14.69
CA LYS A 4 -37.17 -15.54 15.72
C LYS A 4 -37.19 -16.08 17.14
N ASN A 5 -38.11 -16.99 17.43
CA ASN A 5 -38.13 -17.70 18.69
C ASN A 5 -37.61 -19.10 18.38
N GLN A 6 -36.51 -19.51 19.01
CA GLN A 6 -36.35 -20.93 19.35
C GLN A 6 -37.62 -21.27 20.14
N CYS A 7 -38.66 -21.72 19.43
CA CYS A 7 -39.94 -22.06 20.03
C CYS A 7 -39.61 -23.11 21.07
N GLY A 8 -39.86 -22.78 22.34
CA GLY A 8 -39.23 -23.40 23.49
C GLY A 8 -39.22 -24.91 23.37
N GLU A 9 -38.10 -25.52 23.79
CA GLU A 9 -37.81 -26.96 23.73
C GLU A 9 -38.90 -27.87 24.36
N ASN A 10 -39.97 -27.30 24.94
CA ASN A 10 -40.99 -27.97 25.74
C ASN A 10 -42.37 -28.10 25.06
N ASP A 11 -42.61 -27.59 23.85
CA ASP A 11 -43.92 -27.73 23.17
C ASP A 11 -43.91 -28.78 22.04
N ILE A 12 -44.44 -29.97 22.35
CA ILE A 12 -44.50 -31.14 21.45
C ILE A 12 -45.28 -30.81 20.16
N PHE A 13 -46.35 -30.01 20.26
CA PHE A 13 -47.18 -29.67 19.10
C PHE A 13 -46.46 -28.71 18.15
N ALA A 14 -45.65 -27.79 18.68
CA ALA A 14 -44.82 -26.89 17.89
C ALA A 14 -43.71 -27.65 17.14
N GLN A 15 -43.10 -28.66 17.79
CA GLN A 15 -42.10 -29.52 17.17
C GLN A 15 -42.69 -30.38 16.05
N GLU A 16 -43.87 -30.98 16.25
CA GLU A 16 -44.53 -31.79 15.23
C GLU A 16 -44.94 -30.94 14.01
N ALA A 17 -45.48 -29.73 14.23
CA ALA A 17 -45.79 -28.79 13.17
C ALA A 17 -44.54 -28.35 12.40
N PHE A 18 -43.42 -28.13 13.09
CA PHE A 18 -42.13 -27.81 12.47
C PHE A 18 -41.60 -28.98 11.62
N ALA A 19 -41.68 -30.21 12.13
CA ALA A 19 -41.27 -31.41 11.41
C ALA A 19 -42.07 -31.60 10.11
N ARG A 20 -43.40 -31.52 10.17
CA ARG A 20 -44.26 -31.63 8.96
C ARG A 20 -43.97 -30.55 7.93
N ARG A 21 -43.68 -29.31 8.36
CA ARG A 21 -43.27 -28.22 7.47
C ARG A 21 -41.91 -28.49 6.83
N LYS A 22 -40.95 -29.00 7.60
CA LYS A 22 -39.63 -29.38 7.10
C LYS A 22 -39.73 -30.48 6.03
N ASP A 23 -40.61 -31.46 6.21
CA ASP A 23 -40.86 -32.50 5.20
C ASP A 23 -41.44 -31.91 3.91
N ALA A 24 -42.36 -30.96 4.01
CA ALA A 24 -42.89 -30.26 2.84
C ALA A 24 -41.81 -29.45 2.09
N TYR A 25 -40.93 -28.75 2.82
CA TYR A 25 -39.81 -28.02 2.20
C TYR A 25 -38.81 -28.98 1.56
N LYS A 26 -38.58 -30.14 2.17
CA LYS A 26 -37.74 -31.19 1.60
C LYS A 26 -38.32 -31.68 0.27
N CYS A 27 -39.63 -31.91 0.17
CA CYS A 27 -40.24 -32.28 -1.12
C CYS A 27 -40.03 -31.22 -2.21
N ILE A 28 -40.07 -29.93 -1.84
CA ILE A 28 -39.79 -28.83 -2.78
C ILE A 28 -38.33 -28.88 -3.24
N ILE A 29 -37.40 -29.01 -2.30
CA ILE A 29 -35.95 -29.11 -2.57
C ILE A 29 -35.64 -30.34 -3.43
N ASP A 30 -36.15 -31.51 -3.06
CA ASP A 30 -35.96 -32.76 -3.81
C ASP A 30 -36.48 -32.62 -5.26
N THR A 31 -37.56 -31.86 -5.46
CA THR A 31 -38.10 -31.57 -6.80
C THR A 31 -37.15 -30.66 -7.59
N LEU A 32 -36.60 -29.63 -6.94
CA LEU A 32 -35.61 -28.73 -7.56
C LEU A 32 -34.32 -29.48 -7.93
N ASP A 33 -33.85 -30.39 -7.07
CA ASP A 33 -32.67 -31.22 -7.34
C ASP A 33 -32.90 -32.16 -8.54
N ARG A 34 -34.07 -32.80 -8.63
CA ARG A 34 -34.44 -33.61 -9.81
C ARG A 34 -34.42 -32.77 -11.08
N LEU A 35 -35.06 -31.61 -11.06
CA LEU A 35 -35.09 -30.70 -12.21
C LEU A 35 -33.67 -30.24 -12.62
N MET A 36 -32.77 -30.03 -11.66
CA MET A 36 -31.37 -29.69 -11.96
C MET A 36 -30.59 -30.88 -12.54
N ASN A 37 -30.80 -32.08 -12.02
CA ASN A 37 -30.12 -33.28 -12.50
C ASN A 37 -30.57 -33.66 -13.92
N ASP A 38 -31.87 -33.53 -14.21
CA ASP A 38 -32.42 -33.74 -15.55
C ASP A 38 -31.83 -32.76 -16.56
N GLN A 39 -31.62 -31.50 -16.17
CA GLN A 39 -30.95 -30.51 -17.02
C GLN A 39 -29.48 -30.82 -17.28
N LYS A 40 -28.74 -31.26 -16.26
CA LYS A 40 -27.34 -31.68 -16.42
C LYS A 40 -27.24 -32.89 -17.35
N ALA A 41 -28.17 -33.83 -17.27
CA ALA A 41 -28.23 -35.01 -18.15
C ALA A 41 -28.58 -34.65 -19.61
N ALA A 42 -29.40 -33.62 -19.83
CA ALA A 42 -29.77 -33.15 -21.15
C ALA A 42 -28.69 -32.30 -21.86
N GLY A 43 -27.52 -32.06 -21.23
CA GLY A 43 -26.41 -31.31 -21.83
C GLY A 43 -26.72 -29.84 -22.13
N THR A 44 -27.83 -29.31 -21.61
CA THR A 44 -28.32 -27.96 -21.93
C THR A 44 -27.93 -27.02 -20.79
N LEU A 45 -26.68 -26.55 -20.78
CA LEU A 45 -26.12 -25.79 -19.65
C LEU A 45 -26.73 -24.38 -19.48
N ASP A 46 -27.34 -23.80 -20.53
CA ASP A 46 -27.68 -22.36 -20.59
C ASP A 46 -29.17 -22.02 -20.72
N LEU A 47 -30.07 -23.00 -20.75
CA LEU A 47 -31.52 -22.72 -20.80
C LEU A 47 -32.10 -22.76 -19.39
N LEU A 48 -32.38 -21.57 -18.84
CA LEU A 48 -33.26 -21.33 -17.69
C LEU A 48 -34.42 -22.34 -17.70
N ASN A 49 -34.50 -23.24 -16.71
CA ASN A 49 -35.63 -24.15 -16.59
C ASN A 49 -36.84 -23.31 -16.12
N PRO A 50 -37.83 -23.05 -16.97
CA PRO A 50 -38.96 -22.21 -16.59
C PRO A 50 -39.73 -22.82 -15.41
N ALA A 51 -39.71 -24.15 -15.25
CA ALA A 51 -40.32 -24.83 -14.11
C ALA A 51 -39.54 -24.60 -12.81
N LYS A 52 -38.20 -24.65 -12.84
CA LYS A 52 -37.34 -24.35 -11.69
C LYS A 52 -37.54 -22.90 -11.24
N ASP A 53 -37.49 -21.97 -12.18
CA ASP A 53 -37.61 -20.54 -11.89
C ASP A 53 -39.01 -20.20 -11.37
N LEU A 54 -40.05 -20.88 -11.86
CA LEU A 54 -41.42 -20.75 -11.36
C LEU A 54 -41.54 -21.21 -9.91
N ILE A 55 -40.97 -22.39 -9.57
CA ILE A 55 -40.99 -22.91 -8.19
C ILE A 55 -40.26 -21.94 -7.25
N ILE A 56 -39.05 -21.52 -7.62
CA ILE A 56 -38.26 -20.56 -6.83
C ILE A 56 -39.05 -19.27 -6.62
N ARG A 57 -39.59 -18.68 -7.69
CA ARG A 57 -40.37 -17.44 -7.60
C ARG A 57 -41.59 -17.59 -6.68
N LYS A 58 -42.33 -18.70 -6.80
CA LYS A 58 -43.51 -18.95 -5.96
C LYS A 58 -43.18 -19.10 -4.48
N VAL A 59 -42.05 -19.72 -4.15
CA VAL A 59 -41.61 -19.80 -2.75
C VAL A 59 -41.15 -18.44 -2.24
N LEU A 60 -40.42 -17.67 -3.06
CA LEU A 60 -39.94 -16.33 -2.68
C LEU A 60 -41.07 -15.29 -2.53
N GLU A 61 -42.18 -15.47 -3.24
CA GLU A 61 -43.42 -14.68 -3.08
C GLU A 61 -44.24 -15.10 -1.84
N SER A 62 -43.93 -16.25 -1.23
CA SER A 62 -44.65 -16.77 -0.07
C SER A 62 -44.34 -15.97 1.19
N LYS A 63 -45.33 -15.85 2.08
CA LYS A 63 -45.19 -15.25 3.43
C LYS A 63 -44.49 -16.19 4.42
N ASP A 64 -44.13 -17.39 3.99
CA ASP A 64 -43.46 -18.38 4.82
C ASP A 64 -41.95 -18.14 4.89
N GLU A 65 -41.51 -17.55 6.01
CA GLU A 65 -40.10 -17.30 6.33
C GLU A 65 -39.23 -18.57 6.26
N LEU A 66 -39.72 -19.71 6.77
CA LEU A 66 -38.92 -20.95 6.82
C LEU A 66 -38.77 -21.58 5.44
N ALA A 67 -39.81 -21.51 4.60
CA ALA A 67 -39.73 -21.96 3.22
C ALA A 67 -38.74 -21.11 2.42
N ASN A 68 -38.75 -19.78 2.62
CA ASN A 68 -37.78 -18.87 2.02
C ASN A 68 -36.35 -19.20 2.45
N VAL A 69 -36.11 -19.40 3.75
CA VAL A 69 -34.80 -19.80 4.28
C VAL A 69 -34.31 -21.12 3.70
N ALA A 70 -35.19 -22.12 3.56
CA ALA A 70 -34.84 -23.41 2.97
C ALA A 70 -34.40 -23.26 1.50
N ILE A 71 -35.10 -22.43 0.73
CA ILE A 71 -34.72 -22.13 -0.66
C ILE A 71 -33.46 -21.29 -0.75
N PHE A 72 -33.24 -20.31 0.15
CA PHE A 72 -31.98 -19.55 0.16
C PHE A 72 -30.78 -20.46 0.40
N LYS A 73 -30.85 -21.35 1.39
CA LYS A 73 -29.79 -22.33 1.65
C LYS A 73 -29.53 -23.20 0.42
N TRP A 74 -30.59 -23.78 -0.15
CA TRP A 74 -30.46 -24.61 -1.35
C TRP A 74 -29.85 -23.85 -2.55
N LEU A 75 -30.25 -22.60 -2.78
CA LEU A 75 -29.68 -21.77 -3.84
C LEU A 75 -28.20 -21.50 -3.61
N LEU A 76 -27.79 -21.23 -2.37
CA LEU A 76 -26.39 -20.99 -2.02
C LEU A 76 -25.55 -22.25 -2.11
N ASP A 77 -26.09 -23.41 -1.70
CA ASP A 77 -25.43 -24.71 -1.80
C ASP A 77 -25.21 -25.15 -3.26
N ASN A 78 -26.01 -24.60 -4.19
CA ASN A 78 -25.91 -24.84 -5.63
C ASN A 78 -25.30 -23.65 -6.42
N ASP A 79 -24.56 -22.75 -5.75
CA ASP A 79 -23.86 -21.60 -6.35
C ASP A 79 -24.77 -20.56 -7.08
N PHE A 80 -26.08 -20.55 -6.83
CA PHE A 80 -27.02 -19.56 -7.37
C PHE A 80 -27.08 -18.25 -6.55
N SER A 81 -25.91 -17.78 -6.09
CA SER A 81 -25.76 -16.54 -5.33
C SER A 81 -26.40 -15.32 -6.01
N ASN A 82 -26.28 -15.23 -7.34
CA ASN A 82 -26.86 -14.12 -8.11
C ASN A 82 -28.40 -14.11 -8.04
N VAL A 83 -29.05 -15.27 -8.00
CA VAL A 83 -30.52 -15.38 -7.88
C VAL A 83 -30.96 -14.97 -6.48
N VAL A 84 -30.18 -15.35 -5.46
CA VAL A 84 -30.41 -14.92 -4.07
C VAL A 84 -30.35 -13.39 -3.97
N LEU A 85 -29.30 -12.76 -4.50
CA LEU A 85 -29.16 -11.30 -4.55
C LEU A 85 -30.25 -10.60 -5.37
N GLN A 86 -30.91 -11.32 -6.29
CA GLN A 86 -32.02 -10.80 -7.08
C GLN A 86 -33.38 -10.92 -6.41
N SER A 87 -33.47 -11.70 -5.34
CA SER A 87 -34.70 -11.92 -4.60
C SER A 87 -35.23 -10.62 -3.99
N LYS A 88 -36.55 -10.42 -4.11
CA LYS A 88 -37.30 -9.36 -3.45
C LYS A 88 -37.96 -9.83 -2.13
N SER A 89 -37.59 -11.02 -1.67
CA SER A 89 -38.17 -11.58 -0.45
C SER A 89 -37.76 -10.74 0.77
N PRO A 90 -38.72 -10.33 1.63
CA PRO A 90 -38.45 -9.50 2.80
C PRO A 90 -37.66 -10.23 3.90
N PHE A 91 -37.47 -11.54 3.76
CA PHE A 91 -36.77 -12.38 4.75
C PHE A 91 -35.27 -12.54 4.46
N LEU A 92 -34.80 -12.09 3.28
CA LEU A 92 -33.42 -12.31 2.84
C LEU A 92 -32.40 -11.58 3.74
N GLU A 93 -32.63 -10.31 4.04
CA GLU A 93 -31.75 -9.50 4.89
C GLU A 93 -31.57 -10.15 6.27
N ALA A 94 -32.67 -10.49 6.94
CA ALA A 94 -32.66 -11.14 8.25
C ALA A 94 -31.97 -12.52 8.21
N PHE A 95 -32.16 -13.29 7.13
CA PHE A 95 -31.47 -14.56 6.94
C PHE A 95 -29.95 -14.36 6.83
N LEU A 96 -29.49 -13.43 5.99
CA LEU A 96 -28.08 -13.17 5.78
C LEU A 96 -27.40 -12.63 7.03
N HIS A 97 -28.02 -11.67 7.75
CA HIS A 97 -27.52 -11.19 9.04
C HIS A 97 -27.32 -12.33 10.04
N ARG A 98 -28.32 -13.20 10.17
CA ARG A 98 -28.24 -14.35 11.08
C ARG A 98 -27.12 -15.32 10.69
N CYS A 99 -26.95 -15.62 9.40
CA CYS A 99 -25.85 -16.46 8.94
C CYS A 99 -24.47 -15.85 9.25
N VAL A 100 -24.36 -14.52 9.26
CA VAL A 100 -23.14 -13.81 9.65
C VAL A 100 -22.93 -13.84 11.18
N GLU A 101 -23.99 -13.66 11.96
CA GLU A 101 -23.94 -13.70 13.44
C GLU A 101 -23.64 -15.10 13.99
N GLU A 102 -24.18 -16.15 13.37
CA GLU A 102 -23.94 -17.55 13.74
C GLU A 102 -22.53 -18.05 13.36
N GLY A 103 -21.63 -17.16 12.91
CA GLY A 103 -20.26 -17.50 12.54
C GLY A 103 -20.16 -18.24 11.20
N GLY A 104 -21.14 -18.03 10.30
CA GLY A 104 -21.11 -18.59 8.96
C GLY A 104 -19.90 -18.10 8.15
N SER A 105 -19.61 -18.82 7.06
CA SER A 105 -18.47 -18.48 6.18
C SER A 105 -18.49 -17.02 5.71
N SER A 106 -17.32 -16.47 5.39
CA SER A 106 -17.15 -15.14 4.80
C SER A 106 -17.97 -14.89 3.52
N ARG A 107 -18.49 -15.96 2.88
CA ARG A 107 -19.41 -15.87 1.73
C ARG A 107 -20.74 -15.20 2.07
N TYR A 108 -21.32 -15.45 3.25
CA TYR A 108 -22.61 -14.85 3.64
C TYR A 108 -22.50 -13.34 3.81
N LEU A 109 -21.33 -12.91 4.30
CA LEU A 109 -20.97 -11.52 4.44
C LEU A 109 -20.88 -10.82 3.09
N ASP A 110 -20.20 -11.47 2.14
CA ASP A 110 -20.09 -11.00 0.77
C ASP A 110 -21.45 -10.82 0.11
N LEU A 111 -22.37 -11.73 0.40
CA LEU A 111 -23.74 -11.64 -0.10
C LEU A 111 -24.51 -10.50 0.57
N LEU A 112 -24.33 -10.30 1.87
CA LEU A 112 -25.06 -9.27 2.62
C LEU A 112 -24.71 -7.86 2.16
N TRP A 113 -23.43 -7.52 2.01
CA TRP A 113 -23.07 -6.17 1.54
C TRP A 113 -23.46 -5.96 0.07
N ARG A 114 -23.33 -6.98 -0.79
CA ARG A 114 -23.80 -6.92 -2.20
C ARG A 114 -25.31 -6.77 -2.30
N PHE A 115 -26.06 -7.37 -1.38
CA PHE A 115 -27.51 -7.20 -1.28
C PHE A 115 -27.87 -5.74 -0.97
N HIS A 116 -27.21 -5.12 0.02
CA HIS A 116 -27.43 -3.71 0.34
C HIS A 116 -27.03 -2.77 -0.80
N GLU A 117 -25.87 -2.99 -1.43
CA GLU A 117 -25.42 -2.20 -2.59
C GLU A 117 -26.45 -2.25 -3.72
N ARG A 118 -26.98 -3.44 -4.04
CA ARG A 118 -27.93 -3.63 -5.13
C ARG A 118 -29.31 -3.03 -4.85
N ASN A 119 -29.68 -2.90 -3.57
CA ASN A 119 -30.92 -2.25 -3.15
C ASN A 119 -30.79 -0.72 -3.02
N GLY A 120 -29.59 -0.16 -3.24
CA GLY A 120 -29.32 1.28 -3.08
C GLY A 120 -29.02 1.71 -1.64
N ASP A 121 -28.96 0.76 -0.71
CA ASP A 121 -28.66 0.98 0.71
C ASP A 121 -27.14 1.08 0.96
N HIS A 122 -26.47 1.98 0.24
CA HIS A 122 -25.00 2.06 0.22
C HIS A 122 -24.37 2.37 1.59
N VAL A 123 -25.06 3.16 2.42
CA VAL A 123 -24.60 3.48 3.78
C VAL A 123 -24.58 2.23 4.66
N LYS A 124 -25.65 1.42 4.64
CA LYS A 124 -25.69 0.16 5.41
C LYS A 124 -24.60 -0.81 4.95
N ALA A 125 -24.38 -0.91 3.63
CA ALA A 125 -23.30 -1.73 3.08
C ALA A 125 -21.93 -1.26 3.60
N ALA A 126 -21.67 0.04 3.58
CA ALA A 126 -20.43 0.63 4.06
C ALA A 126 -20.23 0.40 5.58
N SER A 127 -21.24 0.68 6.41
CA SER A 127 -21.17 0.48 7.86
C SER A 127 -20.93 -1.00 8.22
N LEU A 128 -21.60 -1.92 7.53
CA LEU A 128 -21.38 -3.35 7.70
C LEU A 128 -19.92 -3.72 7.39
N LEU A 129 -19.43 -3.37 6.20
CA LEU A 129 -18.04 -3.63 5.77
C LEU A 129 -17.01 -3.03 6.73
N PHE A 130 -17.27 -1.82 7.21
CA PHE A 130 -16.42 -1.12 8.17
C PHE A 130 -16.34 -1.86 9.52
N GLN A 131 -17.47 -2.30 10.05
CA GLN A 131 -17.49 -3.08 11.29
C GLN A 131 -16.73 -4.40 11.14
N LEU A 132 -16.84 -5.04 9.99
CA LEU A 132 -16.21 -6.34 9.74
C LEU A 132 -14.70 -6.25 9.61
N ALA A 133 -14.21 -5.21 8.95
CA ALA A 133 -12.78 -4.96 8.86
C ALA A 133 -12.13 -4.83 10.24
N GLN A 134 -12.88 -4.30 11.22
CA GLN A 134 -12.43 -4.08 12.59
C GLN A 134 -12.54 -5.30 13.51
N ARG A 135 -13.27 -6.35 13.13
CA ARG A 135 -13.42 -7.54 14.00
C ARG A 135 -12.10 -8.28 14.10
N GLU A 136 -11.72 -8.60 15.34
CA GLU A 136 -10.67 -9.57 15.61
C GLU A 136 -11.17 -10.97 15.24
N THR A 137 -10.56 -11.59 14.23
CA THR A 137 -10.92 -12.95 13.80
C THR A 137 -9.85 -13.54 12.88
N ASP A 138 -9.67 -14.86 13.00
CA ASP A 138 -8.85 -15.68 12.11
C ASP A 138 -9.57 -16.08 10.81
N ALA A 139 -10.85 -15.71 10.63
CA ALA A 139 -11.67 -16.14 9.50
C ALA A 139 -11.26 -15.49 8.15
N PHE A 140 -10.57 -14.36 8.19
CA PHE A 140 -10.05 -13.66 7.02
C PHE A 140 -8.79 -12.89 7.41
N ASP A 141 -7.96 -12.53 6.42
CA ASP A 141 -6.65 -11.90 6.61
C ASP A 141 -6.69 -10.37 6.46
N ILE A 142 -5.52 -9.74 6.56
CA ILE A 142 -5.36 -8.29 6.37
C ILE A 142 -5.69 -7.84 4.93
N GLN A 143 -5.38 -8.65 3.91
CA GLN A 143 -5.70 -8.32 2.51
C GLN A 143 -7.22 -8.17 2.34
N ARG A 144 -7.98 -9.08 2.96
CA ARG A 144 -9.43 -9.02 2.93
C ARG A 144 -9.98 -7.81 3.68
N ARG A 145 -9.38 -7.42 4.81
CA ARG A 145 -9.77 -6.21 5.56
C ARG A 145 -9.55 -4.93 4.74
N VAL A 146 -8.42 -4.82 4.06
CA VAL A 146 -8.14 -3.71 3.13
C VAL A 146 -9.19 -3.68 2.00
N ALA A 147 -9.57 -4.84 1.46
CA ALA A 147 -10.62 -4.93 0.46
C ALA A 147 -12.00 -4.49 1.00
N TYR A 148 -12.36 -4.89 2.22
CA TYR A 148 -13.61 -4.44 2.85
C TYR A 148 -13.63 -2.93 3.08
N LEU A 149 -12.55 -2.33 3.58
CA LEU A 149 -12.45 -0.89 3.77
C LEU A 149 -12.48 -0.13 2.44
N SER A 150 -11.80 -0.64 1.42
CA SER A 150 -11.82 -0.05 0.07
C SER A 150 -13.23 -0.07 -0.51
N GLN A 151 -13.95 -1.19 -0.36
CA GLN A 151 -15.33 -1.32 -0.82
C GLN A 151 -16.27 -0.42 0.00
N ALA A 152 -16.08 -0.32 1.33
CA ALA A 152 -16.86 0.57 2.18
C ALA A 152 -16.70 2.03 1.73
N ALA A 153 -15.46 2.45 1.42
CA ALA A 153 -15.16 3.78 0.91
C ALA A 153 -15.84 4.06 -0.45
N MET A 154 -15.93 3.07 -1.34
CA MET A 154 -16.64 3.20 -2.62
C MET A 154 -18.17 3.27 -2.42
N CYS A 155 -18.72 2.41 -1.57
CA CYS A 155 -20.14 2.40 -1.23
C CYS A 155 -20.58 3.76 -0.68
N ILE A 156 -19.88 4.28 0.32
CA ILE A 156 -20.28 5.54 0.97
C ILE A 156 -20.14 6.74 0.03
N GLN A 157 -19.14 6.75 -0.86
CA GLN A 157 -19.00 7.79 -1.90
C GLN A 157 -20.15 7.73 -2.93
N SER A 158 -20.65 6.53 -3.22
CA SER A 158 -21.76 6.32 -4.16
C SER A 158 -23.11 6.79 -3.59
N ALA A 159 -23.23 6.99 -2.28
CA ALA A 159 -24.45 7.52 -1.64
C ALA A 159 -24.74 9.00 -2.00
N GLY A 160 -23.78 9.71 -2.61
CA GLY A 160 -24.00 11.02 -3.24
C GLY A 160 -24.36 12.15 -2.25
N PRO A 161 -25.24 13.11 -2.63
CA PRO A 161 -25.48 14.37 -1.89
C PRO A 161 -26.14 14.21 -0.51
N GLN A 162 -26.44 12.99 -0.08
CA GLN A 162 -26.90 12.69 1.28
C GLN A 162 -25.77 12.80 2.29
N VAL A 163 -24.54 12.46 1.88
CA VAL A 163 -23.34 12.49 2.74
C VAL A 163 -22.94 13.92 3.10
N ASP A 164 -23.09 14.87 2.17
CA ASP A 164 -22.72 16.27 2.41
C ASP A 164 -23.70 17.01 3.37
N ARG A 165 -24.88 16.43 3.62
CA ARG A 165 -25.91 17.02 4.49
C ARG A 165 -25.90 16.46 5.91
N ASP A 166 -25.25 15.33 6.12
CA ASP A 166 -25.26 14.59 7.37
C ASP A 166 -23.84 14.54 7.94
N ALA A 167 -23.64 15.20 9.08
CA ALA A 167 -22.34 15.26 9.74
C ALA A 167 -21.84 13.87 10.16
N ASP A 168 -22.74 13.00 10.63
CA ASP A 168 -22.38 11.66 11.11
C ASP A 168 -21.90 10.77 9.94
N LEU A 169 -22.49 10.95 8.75
CA LEU A 169 -22.04 10.26 7.54
C LEU A 169 -20.70 10.79 7.05
N HIS A 170 -20.48 12.10 7.13
CA HIS A 170 -19.18 12.70 6.79
C HIS A 170 -18.07 12.16 7.69
N ASP A 171 -18.31 12.09 9.00
CA ASP A 171 -17.37 11.53 9.98
C ASP A 171 -17.06 10.07 9.68
N LEU A 172 -18.08 9.25 9.34
CA LEU A 172 -17.88 7.87 8.92
C LEU A 172 -17.02 7.75 7.65
N VAL A 173 -17.16 8.65 6.68
CA VAL A 173 -16.30 8.66 5.47
C VAL A 173 -14.85 8.89 5.85
N LEU A 174 -14.58 9.86 6.72
CA LEU A 174 -13.23 10.16 7.19
C LEU A 174 -12.66 8.96 7.96
N GLU A 175 -13.44 8.38 8.88
CA GLU A 175 -13.01 7.24 9.67
C GLU A 175 -12.67 6.01 8.80
N ILE A 176 -13.49 5.71 7.79
CA ILE A 176 -13.21 4.62 6.83
C ILE A 176 -11.91 4.88 6.07
N ARG A 177 -11.66 6.13 5.63
CA ARG A 177 -10.45 6.50 4.89
C ARG A 177 -9.20 6.42 5.75
N ASP A 178 -9.24 6.99 6.95
CA ASP A 178 -8.12 6.97 7.89
C ASP A 178 -7.77 5.52 8.26
N LYS A 179 -8.79 4.68 8.53
CA LYS A 179 -8.58 3.26 8.78
C LYS A 179 -8.04 2.51 7.56
N LEU A 180 -8.46 2.87 6.35
CA LEU A 180 -7.94 2.26 5.12
C LEU A 180 -6.45 2.58 4.93
N ASP A 181 -6.03 3.81 5.17
CA ASP A 181 -4.62 4.22 5.07
C ASP A 181 -3.75 3.43 6.06
N VAL A 182 -4.20 3.32 7.32
CA VAL A 182 -3.50 2.52 8.34
C VAL A 182 -3.49 1.03 7.98
N ALA A 183 -4.60 0.48 7.48
CA ALA A 183 -4.68 -0.91 7.06
C ALA A 183 -3.75 -1.23 5.87
N GLN A 184 -3.53 -0.28 4.94
CA GLN A 184 -2.55 -0.45 3.86
C GLN A 184 -1.11 -0.50 4.38
N ILE A 185 -0.79 0.34 5.38
CA ILE A 185 0.53 0.30 6.05
C ILE A 185 0.70 -1.02 6.80
N GLN A 186 -0.33 -1.48 7.50
CA GLN A 186 -0.33 -2.78 8.18
C GLN A 186 -0.15 -3.95 7.21
N LEU A 187 -0.80 -3.92 6.04
CA LEU A 187 -0.60 -4.91 4.98
C LEU A 187 0.86 -4.91 4.51
N ALA A 188 1.45 -3.74 4.27
CA ALA A 188 2.85 -3.62 3.91
C ALA A 188 3.79 -4.15 5.00
N ALA A 189 3.46 -3.91 6.28
CA ALA A 189 4.21 -4.46 7.40
C ALA A 189 4.14 -5.99 7.42
N ARG A 190 2.95 -6.58 7.23
CA ARG A 190 2.75 -8.03 7.13
C ARG A 190 3.59 -8.63 5.99
N ASP A 191 3.58 -8.00 4.81
CA ASP A 191 4.32 -8.47 3.64
C ASP A 191 5.84 -8.43 3.88
N LEU A 192 6.34 -7.38 4.53
CA LEU A 192 7.75 -7.29 4.94
C LEU A 192 8.11 -8.39 5.93
N VAL A 193 7.31 -8.58 6.98
CA VAL A 193 7.53 -9.63 8.00
C VAL A 193 7.50 -11.03 7.37
N GLN A 194 6.64 -11.26 6.38
CA GLN A 194 6.60 -12.53 5.65
C GLN A 194 7.89 -12.81 4.86
N SER A 195 8.57 -11.78 4.37
CA SER A 195 9.85 -11.92 3.65
C SER A 195 11.06 -12.10 4.59
N MET A 196 10.90 -11.84 5.89
CA MET A 196 11.97 -11.95 6.88
C MET A 196 12.28 -13.42 7.24
N PRO A 197 13.48 -13.69 7.79
CA PRO A 197 13.82 -15.00 8.34
C PRO A 197 12.76 -15.45 9.37
N GLN A 198 12.31 -16.69 9.24
CA GLN A 198 11.25 -17.26 10.07
C GLN A 198 11.76 -17.56 11.49
N THR A 199 11.65 -16.57 12.36
CA THR A 199 11.85 -16.66 13.81
C THR A 199 10.50 -16.80 14.53
N ARG A 200 10.52 -17.20 15.81
CA ARG A 200 9.29 -17.24 16.62
C ARG A 200 8.60 -15.87 16.69
N GLU A 201 9.38 -14.80 16.78
CA GLU A 201 8.89 -13.41 16.83
C GLU A 201 8.22 -13.01 15.52
N THR A 202 8.86 -13.22 14.37
CA THR A 202 8.30 -12.88 13.04
C THR A 202 7.05 -13.69 12.71
N ILE A 203 7.01 -14.98 13.06
CA ILE A 203 5.81 -15.82 12.88
C ILE A 203 4.65 -15.30 13.75
N THR A 204 4.92 -14.96 15.01
CA THR A 204 3.90 -14.43 15.92
C THR A 204 3.39 -13.08 15.44
N ALA A 205 4.30 -12.19 15.06
CA ALA A 205 3.98 -10.87 14.52
C ALA A 205 3.13 -10.96 13.25
N LYS A 206 3.50 -11.85 12.31
CA LYS A 206 2.71 -12.09 11.10
C LYS A 206 1.28 -12.50 11.42
N ASN A 207 1.10 -13.49 12.30
CA ASN A 207 -0.22 -13.97 12.68
C ASN A 207 -1.03 -12.85 13.35
N ASN A 208 -0.42 -12.05 14.22
CA ASN A 208 -1.09 -10.93 14.88
C ASN A 208 -1.54 -9.85 13.88
N LEU A 209 -0.67 -9.49 12.91
CA LEU A 209 -0.98 -8.53 11.84
C LEU A 209 -2.13 -8.97 10.93
N GLU A 210 -2.47 -10.26 10.88
CA GLU A 210 -3.59 -10.78 10.09
C GLU A 210 -4.94 -10.75 10.85
N LYS A 211 -4.90 -10.80 12.20
CA LYS A 211 -6.09 -11.02 13.05
C LYS A 211 -6.99 -9.82 13.23
N GLN A 212 -6.43 -8.62 13.30
CA GLN A 212 -7.16 -7.40 13.61
C GLN A 212 -6.48 -6.17 13.00
N LEU A 213 -7.17 -5.03 12.98
CA LEU A 213 -6.59 -3.75 12.61
C LEU A 213 -6.03 -3.06 13.84
N TYR A 214 -4.79 -2.60 13.73
CA TYR A 214 -4.10 -1.85 14.77
C TYR A 214 -4.19 -0.35 14.52
N THR A 215 -4.02 0.44 15.58
CA THR A 215 -3.82 1.88 15.49
C THR A 215 -2.41 2.21 15.01
N VAL A 216 -2.18 3.47 14.61
CA VAL A 216 -0.84 3.94 14.22
C VAL A 216 0.17 3.72 15.35
N GLN A 217 -0.22 4.00 16.59
CA GLN A 217 0.67 3.86 17.75
C GLN A 217 1.01 2.39 18.02
N GLU A 218 0.01 1.51 18.04
CA GLU A 218 0.24 0.07 18.25
C GLU A 218 1.10 -0.53 17.13
N LEU A 219 0.86 -0.18 15.86
CA LEU A 219 1.72 -0.62 14.75
C LEU A 219 3.16 -0.13 14.91
N PHE A 220 3.35 1.08 15.41
CA PHE A 220 4.67 1.65 15.60
C PHE A 220 5.42 0.95 16.74
N GLU A 221 4.81 0.85 17.91
CA GLU A 221 5.44 0.37 19.14
C GLU A 221 5.54 -1.16 19.21
N GLU A 222 4.52 -1.89 18.75
CA GLU A 222 4.47 -3.35 18.87
C GLU A 222 5.13 -4.08 17.69
N PHE A 223 5.23 -3.43 16.53
CA PHE A 223 5.73 -4.07 15.30
C PHE A 223 6.90 -3.32 14.66
N ALA A 224 6.74 -2.04 14.33
CA ALA A 224 7.73 -1.33 13.51
C ALA A 224 9.07 -1.12 14.25
N VAL A 225 9.03 -0.81 15.55
CA VAL A 225 10.24 -0.68 16.38
C VAL A 225 10.86 -2.04 16.69
N PRO A 226 10.14 -3.05 17.23
CA PRO A 226 10.76 -4.33 17.62
C PRO A 226 11.30 -5.15 16.45
N LEU A 227 10.66 -5.07 15.29
CA LEU A 227 11.05 -5.81 14.08
C LEU A 227 12.00 -5.01 13.17
N ASP A 228 12.36 -3.80 13.59
CA ASP A 228 13.21 -2.87 12.87
C ASP A 228 12.79 -2.65 11.41
N LEU A 229 11.60 -2.05 11.24
CA LEU A 229 10.96 -1.83 9.94
C LEU A 229 10.92 -0.34 9.57
N PRO A 230 12.03 0.28 9.12
CA PRO A 230 12.11 1.72 8.90
C PRO A 230 11.13 2.24 7.85
N ASP A 231 10.81 1.45 6.82
CA ASP A 231 9.79 1.81 5.83
C ASP A 231 8.40 1.97 6.46
N ILE A 232 8.09 1.12 7.44
CA ILE A 232 6.83 1.17 8.17
C ILE A 232 6.87 2.31 9.19
N LYS A 233 7.98 2.51 9.92
CA LYS A 233 8.17 3.67 10.82
C LYS A 233 7.91 4.98 10.06
N LEU A 234 8.53 5.16 8.89
CA LEU A 234 8.36 6.34 8.03
C LEU A 234 6.92 6.49 7.52
N ALA A 235 6.30 5.40 7.05
CA ALA A 235 4.92 5.43 6.56
C ALA A 235 3.92 5.81 7.67
N LEU A 236 4.12 5.30 8.88
CA LEU A 236 3.28 5.62 10.05
C LEU A 236 3.44 7.09 10.46
N CYS A 237 4.67 7.63 10.52
CA CYS A 237 4.88 9.06 10.79
C CYS A 237 4.25 9.96 9.73
N PHE A 238 4.33 9.58 8.45
CA PHE A 238 3.67 10.29 7.37
C PHE A 238 2.14 10.26 7.52
N CYS A 239 1.58 9.09 7.82
CA CYS A 239 0.14 8.88 7.99
C CYS A 239 -0.45 9.65 9.18
N SER A 240 0.25 9.70 10.32
CA SER A 240 -0.22 10.43 11.51
C SER A 240 0.15 11.91 11.54
N SER A 241 0.87 12.40 10.53
CA SER A 241 1.45 13.75 10.53
C SER A 241 2.40 14.04 11.70
N THR A 242 2.88 13.02 12.40
CA THR A 242 3.92 13.13 13.43
C THR A 242 5.27 13.37 12.77
N TYR A 243 6.06 14.30 13.31
CA TYR A 243 7.35 14.67 12.73
C TYR A 243 8.41 14.86 13.81
N ASP A 244 9.53 14.17 13.62
CA ASP A 244 10.79 14.39 14.32
C ASP A 244 11.92 14.30 13.28
N GLU A 245 12.68 15.37 13.11
CA GLU A 245 13.70 15.49 12.07
C GLU A 245 14.75 14.40 12.20
N ASN A 246 15.24 14.16 13.41
CA ASN A 246 16.29 13.16 13.66
C ASN A 246 15.78 11.75 13.35
N ALA A 247 14.59 11.39 13.84
CA ALA A 247 14.01 10.08 13.55
C ALA A 247 13.80 9.85 12.05
N ILE A 248 13.31 10.84 11.30
CA ILE A 248 13.14 10.71 9.85
C ILE A 248 14.49 10.50 9.16
N GLU A 249 15.52 11.28 9.51
CA GLU A 249 16.87 11.09 8.96
C GLU A 249 17.46 9.71 9.28
N ASP A 250 17.24 9.23 10.50
CA ASP A 250 17.66 7.91 10.95
C ASP A 250 16.95 6.80 10.16
N PHE A 251 15.65 6.92 9.92
CA PHE A 251 14.91 5.93 9.10
C PHE A 251 15.45 5.86 7.67
N TYR A 252 15.75 7.00 7.03
CA TYR A 252 16.37 6.98 5.70
C TYR A 252 17.76 6.36 5.72
N THR A 253 18.53 6.60 6.78
CA THR A 253 19.85 5.99 6.96
C THR A 253 19.72 4.47 7.08
N GLU A 254 18.80 3.98 7.92
CA GLU A 254 18.47 2.56 8.07
C GLU A 254 18.03 1.93 6.74
N ILE A 255 17.16 2.59 5.96
CA ILE A 255 16.68 2.08 4.67
C ILE A 255 17.83 1.95 3.66
N ILE A 256 18.67 2.99 3.54
CA ILE A 256 19.81 2.99 2.63
C ILE A 256 20.80 1.89 3.01
N ASP A 257 21.13 1.78 4.29
CA ASP A 257 22.10 0.81 4.79
C ASP A 257 21.58 -0.62 4.63
N ARG A 258 20.29 -0.87 4.88
CA ARG A 258 19.67 -2.18 4.70
C ARG A 258 19.65 -2.62 3.24
N GLU A 259 19.32 -1.73 2.31
CA GLU A 259 19.36 -2.06 0.88
C GLU A 259 20.79 -2.40 0.43
N LEU A 260 21.78 -1.63 0.88
CA LEU A 260 23.19 -1.88 0.57
C LEU A 260 23.68 -3.21 1.16
N PHE A 261 23.28 -3.54 2.39
CA PHE A 261 23.61 -4.81 3.03
C PHE A 261 22.94 -6.00 2.32
N SER A 262 21.65 -5.89 2.00
CA SER A 262 20.90 -6.97 1.33
C SER A 262 21.43 -7.32 -0.07
N SER A 263 22.18 -6.41 -0.68
CA SER A 263 22.72 -6.54 -2.03
C SER A 263 24.25 -6.74 -2.05
N GLU A 264 24.89 -7.00 -0.90
CA GLU A 264 26.35 -7.10 -0.77
C GLU A 264 26.98 -8.15 -1.71
N GLY A 265 26.27 -9.26 -1.98
CA GLY A 265 26.73 -10.33 -2.88
C GLY A 265 26.58 -10.04 -4.38
N GLU A 266 25.98 -8.91 -4.76
CA GLU A 266 25.69 -8.57 -6.16
C GLU A 266 26.78 -7.68 -6.79
N SER A 267 26.77 -7.54 -8.12
CA SER A 267 27.67 -6.61 -8.81
C SER A 267 27.35 -5.16 -8.46
N ARG A 268 28.37 -4.29 -8.48
CA ARG A 268 28.21 -2.87 -8.12
C ARG A 268 27.13 -2.19 -8.96
N GLU A 269 27.04 -2.51 -10.24
CA GLU A 269 26.03 -1.96 -11.15
C GLU A 269 24.61 -2.33 -10.69
N VAL A 270 24.37 -3.58 -10.30
CA VAL A 270 23.07 -4.04 -9.81
C VAL A 270 22.72 -3.36 -8.48
N ARG A 271 23.68 -3.29 -7.55
CA ARG A 271 23.52 -2.58 -6.27
C ARG A 271 23.10 -1.12 -6.47
N ILE A 272 23.74 -0.43 -7.42
CA ILE A 272 23.39 0.95 -7.81
C ILE A 272 21.96 1.03 -8.36
N GLN A 273 21.55 0.11 -9.24
CA GLN A 273 20.20 0.11 -9.80
C GLN A 273 19.13 -0.14 -8.73
N ARG A 274 19.38 -1.09 -7.82
CA ARG A 274 18.47 -1.42 -6.72
C ARG A 274 18.30 -0.26 -5.77
N LEU A 275 19.41 0.33 -5.31
CA LEU A 275 19.38 1.52 -4.46
C LEU A 275 18.68 2.70 -5.15
N GLY A 276 18.99 2.95 -6.42
CA GLY A 276 18.31 3.99 -7.20
C GLY A 276 16.80 3.76 -7.31
N THR A 277 16.37 2.51 -7.52
CA THR A 277 14.95 2.14 -7.57
C THR A 277 14.28 2.32 -6.19
N ARG A 278 14.98 1.95 -5.11
CA ARG A 278 14.50 2.10 -3.74
C ARG A 278 14.27 3.56 -3.38
N ILE A 279 15.25 4.42 -3.59
CA ILE A 279 15.13 5.86 -3.29
C ILE A 279 14.12 6.54 -4.21
N ALA A 280 14.02 6.15 -5.49
CA ALA A 280 12.99 6.68 -6.40
C ALA A 280 11.57 6.31 -5.94
N SER A 281 11.37 5.10 -5.39
CA SER A 281 10.08 4.70 -4.84
C SER A 281 9.68 5.54 -3.61
N LEU A 282 10.64 5.91 -2.77
CA LEU A 282 10.41 6.79 -1.61
C LEU A 282 10.14 8.24 -2.06
N SER A 283 10.89 8.74 -3.05
CA SER A 283 10.67 10.07 -3.64
C SER A 283 9.23 10.20 -4.14
N LYS A 284 8.75 9.22 -4.92
CA LYS A 284 7.37 9.23 -5.43
C LYS A 284 6.29 9.30 -4.33
N LYS A 285 6.56 8.73 -3.16
CA LYS A 285 5.61 8.70 -2.04
C LYS A 285 5.67 9.97 -1.20
N TYR A 286 6.87 10.48 -0.90
CA TYR A 286 7.06 11.47 0.16
C TYR A 286 7.56 12.85 -0.33
N SER A 287 8.03 12.98 -1.57
CA SER A 287 8.62 14.24 -2.08
C SER A 287 7.67 15.44 -2.09
N LEU A 288 6.35 15.20 -2.17
CA LEU A 288 5.34 16.27 -2.11
C LEU A 288 5.31 16.98 -0.76
N VAL A 289 5.82 16.35 0.30
CA VAL A 289 5.87 16.91 1.65
C VAL A 289 7.34 16.90 2.12
N PRO A 290 8.11 17.97 1.82
CA PRO A 290 9.58 17.98 1.96
C PRO A 290 10.12 17.56 3.33
N LYS A 291 9.39 17.86 4.43
CA LYS A 291 9.81 17.45 5.78
C LYS A 291 9.95 15.93 5.94
N TYR A 292 9.19 15.12 5.19
CA TYR A 292 9.28 13.65 5.21
C TYR A 292 10.23 13.10 4.13
N TYR A 293 10.84 13.96 3.33
CA TYR A 293 11.82 13.60 2.31
C TYR A 293 13.02 14.57 2.36
N PRO A 294 13.89 14.44 3.37
CA PRO A 294 15.03 15.34 3.59
C PRO A 294 16.11 15.13 2.52
N LEU A 295 15.88 15.69 1.33
CA LEU A 295 16.66 15.43 0.13
C LEU A 295 18.16 15.72 0.31
N GLU A 296 18.52 16.81 0.97
CA GLU A 296 19.93 17.17 1.19
C GLU A 296 20.67 16.12 2.05
N MET A 297 20.04 15.64 3.11
CA MET A 297 20.58 14.56 3.94
C MET A 297 20.71 13.27 3.11
N ILE A 298 19.67 12.90 2.34
CA ILE A 298 19.68 11.69 1.50
C ILE A 298 20.85 11.75 0.51
N LEU A 299 21.00 12.86 -0.21
CA LEU A 299 22.09 13.07 -1.17
C LEU A 299 23.47 13.01 -0.49
N SER A 300 23.60 13.63 0.70
CA SER A 300 24.84 13.59 1.49
C SER A 300 25.21 12.17 1.93
N LYS A 301 24.22 11.38 2.36
CA LYS A 301 24.41 9.97 2.74
C LYS A 301 24.76 9.10 1.53
N LEU A 302 24.11 9.31 0.39
CA LEU A 302 24.42 8.59 -0.86
C LEU A 302 25.86 8.81 -1.31
N LEU A 303 26.39 10.04 -1.21
CA LEU A 303 27.81 10.32 -1.53
C LEU A 303 28.76 9.59 -0.60
N ASN A 304 28.49 9.63 0.70
CA ASN A 304 29.31 8.96 1.72
C ASN A 304 29.30 7.43 1.51
N ARG A 305 28.12 6.83 1.33
CA ARG A 305 27.98 5.38 1.10
C ARG A 305 28.53 4.95 -0.24
N GLY A 306 28.23 5.68 -1.32
CA GLY A 306 28.76 5.36 -2.65
C GLY A 306 30.29 5.30 -2.69
N MET A 307 30.97 6.19 -1.96
CA MET A 307 32.42 6.14 -1.82
C MET A 307 32.89 4.92 -1.02
N ARG A 308 32.25 4.61 0.12
CA ARG A 308 32.60 3.46 0.98
C ARG A 308 32.39 2.11 0.28
N GLU A 309 31.32 1.99 -0.49
CA GLU A 309 30.98 0.80 -1.29
C GLU A 309 31.85 0.69 -2.57
N GLY A 310 32.65 1.72 -2.89
CA GLY A 310 33.48 1.74 -4.09
C GLY A 310 32.67 1.84 -5.39
N PHE A 311 31.50 2.48 -5.36
CA PHE A 311 30.70 2.75 -6.55
C PHE A 311 31.40 3.75 -7.48
N SER A 312 31.10 3.70 -8.78
CA SER A 312 31.60 4.70 -9.73
C SER A 312 31.14 6.11 -9.33
N PRO A 313 31.95 7.18 -9.52
CA PRO A 313 31.52 8.56 -9.26
C PRO A 313 30.26 9.00 -10.05
N SER A 314 29.98 8.37 -11.19
CA SER A 314 28.76 8.61 -11.97
C SER A 314 27.47 8.19 -11.26
N PHE A 315 27.58 7.35 -10.22
CA PHE A 315 26.50 6.87 -9.37
C PHE A 315 25.62 8.00 -8.83
N PHE A 316 26.24 9.06 -8.31
CA PHE A 316 25.51 10.15 -7.67
C PHE A 316 24.61 10.88 -8.66
N HIS A 317 25.12 11.17 -9.86
CA HIS A 317 24.34 11.73 -10.95
C HIS A 317 23.22 10.78 -11.40
N PHE A 318 23.54 9.49 -11.53
CA PHE A 318 22.58 8.47 -11.94
C PHE A 318 21.38 8.38 -10.97
N ILE A 319 21.62 8.28 -9.66
CA ILE A 319 20.53 8.25 -8.67
C ILE A 319 19.80 9.59 -8.64
N GLY A 320 20.52 10.71 -8.63
CA GLY A 320 19.90 12.04 -8.63
C GLY A 320 18.91 12.23 -9.78
N THR A 321 19.25 11.74 -10.97
CA THR A 321 18.35 11.76 -12.14
C THR A 321 17.15 10.82 -11.94
N ARG A 322 17.36 9.63 -11.39
CA ARG A 322 16.29 8.64 -11.12
C ARG A 322 15.23 9.13 -10.14
N ILE A 323 15.60 10.00 -9.20
CA ILE A 323 14.70 10.55 -8.18
C ILE A 323 14.19 11.95 -8.55
N ASP A 324 14.50 12.42 -9.75
CA ASP A 324 14.21 13.78 -10.24
C ASP A 324 14.73 14.88 -9.29
N ALA A 325 15.90 14.68 -8.69
CA ALA A 325 16.52 15.64 -7.79
C ALA A 325 16.86 16.94 -8.53
N PRO A 326 16.50 18.12 -7.98
CA PRO A 326 16.92 19.39 -8.54
C PRO A 326 18.44 19.48 -8.63
N LEU A 327 18.98 19.82 -9.81
CA LEU A 327 20.42 19.98 -10.02
C LEU A 327 21.06 20.96 -9.01
N ASN A 328 20.33 22.00 -8.63
CA ASN A 328 20.76 22.95 -7.61
C ASN A 328 21.03 22.26 -6.25
N ALA A 329 20.11 21.40 -5.78
CA ALA A 329 20.29 20.65 -4.54
C ALA A 329 21.47 19.67 -4.61
N MET A 330 21.71 19.07 -5.78
CA MET A 330 22.87 18.20 -6.00
C MET A 330 24.19 18.98 -5.92
N VAL A 331 24.27 20.15 -6.56
CA VAL A 331 25.46 21.02 -6.53
C VAL A 331 25.69 21.59 -5.14
N ASP A 332 24.63 22.03 -4.45
CA ASP A 332 24.69 22.51 -3.07
C ASP A 332 25.18 21.42 -2.12
N THR A 333 24.69 20.18 -2.29
CA THR A 333 25.17 19.02 -1.51
C THR A 333 26.67 18.78 -1.76
N LEU A 334 27.12 18.72 -3.02
CA LEU A 334 28.53 18.53 -3.36
C LEU A 334 29.42 19.64 -2.78
N SER A 335 28.95 20.89 -2.85
CA SER A 335 29.64 22.05 -2.28
C SER A 335 29.72 21.98 -0.75
N ASN A 336 28.62 21.64 -0.09
CA ASN A 336 28.55 21.48 1.36
C ASN A 336 29.45 20.34 1.84
N MET A 337 29.41 19.17 1.18
CA MET A 337 30.29 18.04 1.48
C MET A 337 31.78 18.41 1.29
N PHE A 338 32.12 19.19 0.27
CA PHE A 338 33.51 19.61 0.03
C PHE A 338 33.99 20.66 1.05
N ARG A 339 33.15 21.65 1.36
CA ARG A 339 33.53 22.83 2.15
C ARG A 339 33.34 22.67 3.66
N ARG A 340 32.39 21.84 4.10
CA ARG A 340 32.02 21.71 5.51
C ARG A 340 32.48 20.41 6.15
N ASP A 341 32.59 19.32 5.39
CA ASP A 341 32.98 18.02 5.95
C ASP A 341 34.51 17.89 6.04
N PRO A 342 35.11 17.81 7.26
CA PRO A 342 36.54 17.67 7.43
C PRO A 342 37.12 16.40 6.78
N PHE A 343 36.30 15.35 6.62
CA PHE A 343 36.72 14.10 6.01
C PHE A 343 37.13 14.31 4.54
N TYR A 344 36.31 15.01 3.76
CA TYR A 344 36.59 15.28 2.35
C TYR A 344 37.75 16.25 2.15
N GLN A 345 37.97 17.18 3.08
CA GLN A 345 39.08 18.13 3.01
C GLN A 345 40.43 17.48 3.27
N LYS A 346 40.48 16.55 4.23
CA LYS A 346 41.74 15.92 4.66
C LYS A 346 42.11 14.70 3.83
N ASN A 347 41.14 14.02 3.23
CA ASN A 347 41.37 12.79 2.47
C ASN A 347 41.37 13.06 0.96
N ASN A 348 42.56 13.02 0.36
CA ASN A 348 42.74 13.23 -1.09
C ASN A 348 41.92 12.26 -1.95
N THR A 349 41.74 11.00 -1.53
CA THR A 349 40.95 10.03 -2.29
C THR A 349 39.47 10.37 -2.24
N ALA A 350 38.95 10.77 -1.07
CA ALA A 350 37.57 11.21 -0.91
C ALA A 350 37.29 12.51 -1.68
N SER A 351 38.19 13.49 -1.58
CA SER A 351 38.14 14.73 -2.36
C SER A 351 38.06 14.46 -3.86
N ARG A 352 38.92 13.59 -4.39
CA ARG A 352 38.90 13.19 -5.81
C ARG A 352 37.60 12.49 -6.20
N TYR A 353 37.06 11.63 -5.34
CA TYR A 353 35.78 10.98 -5.58
C TYR A 353 34.67 12.02 -5.73
N LEU A 354 34.59 12.96 -4.78
CA LEU A 354 33.60 14.03 -4.78
C LEU A 354 33.73 14.94 -6.02
N MET A 355 34.97 15.32 -6.38
CA MET A 355 35.26 16.07 -7.60
C MET A 355 34.77 15.34 -8.86
N ARG A 356 35.06 14.03 -8.99
CA ARG A 356 34.60 13.25 -10.15
C ARG A 356 33.08 13.14 -10.17
N SER A 357 32.43 12.98 -9.02
CA SER A 357 30.96 12.98 -8.92
C SER A 357 30.37 14.33 -9.37
N ALA A 358 30.99 15.44 -8.94
CA ALA A 358 30.59 16.77 -9.37
C ALA A 358 30.78 16.99 -10.87
N LEU A 359 31.87 16.47 -11.45
CA LEU A 359 32.10 16.52 -12.89
C LEU A 359 30.94 15.88 -13.66
N HIS A 360 30.44 14.71 -13.25
CA HIS A 360 29.30 14.09 -13.90
C HIS A 360 28.01 14.93 -13.82
N VAL A 361 27.75 15.56 -12.68
CA VAL A 361 26.56 16.42 -12.49
C VAL A 361 26.66 17.70 -13.35
N ILE A 362 27.81 18.36 -13.32
CA ILE A 362 28.04 19.63 -14.02
C ILE A 362 28.08 19.41 -15.54
N THR A 363 28.76 18.38 -16.03
CA THR A 363 28.78 18.06 -17.46
C THR A 363 27.36 17.85 -18.00
N LYS A 364 26.51 17.15 -17.24
CA LYS A 364 25.11 16.93 -17.64
C LYS A 364 24.27 18.19 -17.59
N PHE A 365 24.54 19.10 -16.67
CA PHE A 365 23.94 20.44 -16.67
C PHE A 365 24.31 21.24 -17.93
N VAL A 366 25.58 21.20 -18.35
CA VAL A 366 26.06 21.87 -19.57
C VAL A 366 25.46 21.23 -20.83
N GLU A 367 25.35 19.89 -20.88
CA GLU A 367 24.77 19.16 -22.01
C GLU A 367 23.25 19.35 -22.16
N ASN A 368 22.50 19.42 -21.05
CA ASN A 368 21.04 19.58 -21.05
C ASN A 368 20.58 21.05 -21.19
N SER A 369 21.39 21.87 -21.85
CA SER A 369 21.28 23.33 -21.90
C SER A 369 20.07 23.88 -22.67
N SER A 370 19.20 23.03 -23.20
CA SER A 370 18.08 23.39 -24.09
C SER A 370 16.71 23.56 -23.43
N SER A 371 16.54 23.31 -22.11
CA SER A 371 15.19 23.17 -21.50
C SER A 371 14.87 23.95 -20.20
N VAL A 372 15.71 24.89 -19.73
CA VAL A 372 15.50 25.57 -18.42
C VAL A 372 15.39 27.10 -18.56
N TYR A 373 14.49 27.72 -17.78
CA TYR A 373 14.35 29.19 -17.66
C TYR A 373 15.70 29.89 -17.39
N GLN A 374 16.00 30.92 -18.16
CA GLN A 374 17.32 31.55 -18.28
C GLN A 374 17.89 32.11 -16.96
N GLN A 375 17.05 32.60 -16.04
CA GLN A 375 17.50 33.18 -14.75
C GLN A 375 17.91 32.13 -13.71
N SER A 376 17.20 31.00 -13.62
CA SER A 376 17.61 29.90 -12.72
C SER A 376 18.91 29.25 -13.19
N ARG A 377 19.18 29.34 -14.50
CA ARG A 377 20.37 28.80 -15.13
C ARG A 377 21.63 29.60 -14.79
N THR A 378 21.59 30.94 -14.82
CA THR A 378 22.76 31.77 -14.47
C THR A 378 23.17 31.61 -13.01
N ALA A 379 22.20 31.54 -12.09
CA ALA A 379 22.46 31.30 -10.68
C ALA A 379 23.06 29.91 -10.40
N LEU A 380 22.61 28.87 -11.13
CA LEU A 380 23.20 27.54 -11.01
C LEU A 380 24.60 27.49 -11.65
N ALA A 381 24.79 28.14 -12.79
CA ALA A 381 26.10 28.25 -13.44
C ALA A 381 27.13 28.94 -12.53
N SER A 382 26.76 30.03 -11.84
CA SER A 382 27.66 30.69 -10.89
C SER A 382 28.04 29.77 -9.72
N LYS A 383 27.08 29.01 -9.16
CA LYS A 383 27.39 28.00 -8.13
C LYS A 383 28.35 26.92 -8.61
N CYS A 384 28.15 26.43 -9.85
CA CYS A 384 29.06 25.48 -10.48
C CYS A 384 30.47 26.07 -10.65
N LEU A 385 30.58 27.31 -11.10
CA LEU A 385 31.86 28.03 -11.23
C LEU A 385 32.57 28.17 -9.89
N ASP A 386 31.85 28.57 -8.83
CA ASP A 386 32.40 28.68 -7.47
C ASP A 386 32.90 27.34 -6.92
N LEU A 387 32.19 26.25 -7.23
CA LEU A 387 32.57 24.90 -6.84
C LEU A 387 33.81 24.43 -7.62
N ILE A 388 33.84 24.66 -8.94
CA ILE A 388 34.99 24.32 -9.78
C ILE A 388 36.24 25.10 -9.35
N ALA A 389 36.11 26.39 -9.07
CA ALA A 389 37.21 27.21 -8.58
C ALA A 389 37.80 26.64 -7.27
N ALA A 390 36.93 26.24 -6.33
CA ALA A 390 37.35 25.60 -5.09
C ALA A 390 38.09 24.27 -5.32
N PHE A 391 37.63 23.45 -6.28
CA PHE A 391 38.32 22.21 -6.65
C PHE A 391 39.68 22.46 -7.30
N LEU A 392 39.79 23.41 -8.22
CA LEU A 392 41.06 23.75 -8.87
C LEU A 392 42.11 24.26 -7.88
N ILE A 393 41.70 25.06 -6.88
CA ILE A 393 42.59 25.50 -5.80
C ILE A 393 43.11 24.29 -5.02
N ASN A 394 42.24 23.36 -4.61
CA ASN A 394 42.67 22.17 -3.86
C ASN A 394 43.61 21.25 -4.67
N LEU A 395 43.34 21.09 -5.98
CA LEU A 395 44.20 20.34 -6.89
C LEU A 395 45.58 21.00 -7.09
N SER A 396 45.66 22.33 -7.04
CA SER A 396 46.95 23.05 -7.16
C SER A 396 47.83 22.93 -5.91
N GLN A 397 47.23 22.73 -4.74
CA GLN A 397 47.93 22.62 -3.46
C GLN A 397 48.52 21.22 -3.22
N THR A 398 48.01 20.18 -3.90
CA THR A 398 48.49 18.80 -3.74
C THR A 398 49.77 18.57 -4.54
N GLN A 399 50.93 18.62 -3.88
CA GLN A 399 52.27 18.61 -4.50
C GLN A 399 52.69 17.27 -5.16
N SER A 400 51.88 16.21 -5.13
CA SER A 400 52.21 14.92 -5.76
C SER A 400 51.58 14.81 -7.15
N THR A 401 52.36 15.10 -8.18
CA THR A 401 51.96 15.12 -9.60
C THR A 401 51.60 13.73 -10.16
N VAL A 402 50.43 13.22 -9.81
CA VAL A 402 49.84 12.06 -10.50
C VAL A 402 49.24 12.54 -11.82
N SER A 403 49.57 11.87 -12.93
CA SER A 403 49.06 12.18 -14.30
C SER A 403 47.54 12.41 -14.33
N ASP A 404 46.79 11.65 -13.53
CA ASP A 404 45.33 11.75 -13.42
C ASP A 404 44.82 13.05 -12.81
N GLN A 405 45.57 13.70 -11.90
CA GLN A 405 45.17 14.99 -11.32
C GLN A 405 45.29 16.13 -12.32
N LYS A 406 46.31 16.09 -13.19
CA LYS A 406 46.45 17.07 -14.29
C LYS A 406 45.28 16.96 -15.26
N LYS A 407 44.93 15.74 -15.67
CA LYS A 407 43.76 15.48 -16.53
C LYS A 407 42.46 15.98 -15.88
N LEU A 408 42.26 15.71 -14.59
CA LEU A 408 41.08 16.18 -13.87
C LEU A 408 41.01 17.71 -13.81
N ALA A 409 42.12 18.39 -13.54
CA ALA A 409 42.19 19.85 -13.55
C ALA A 409 41.92 20.44 -14.96
N GLU A 410 42.46 19.83 -16.01
CA GLU A 410 42.18 20.21 -17.40
C GLU A 410 40.70 20.07 -17.76
N THR A 411 40.06 18.96 -17.34
CA THR A 411 38.62 18.79 -17.56
C THR A 411 37.77 19.83 -16.84
N PHE A 412 38.15 20.22 -15.62
CA PHE A 412 37.46 21.27 -14.89
C PHE A 412 37.64 22.65 -15.51
N LYS A 413 38.84 22.97 -16.02
CA LYS A 413 39.07 24.21 -16.79
C LYS A 413 38.25 24.26 -18.07
N SER A 414 38.12 23.13 -18.77
CA SER A 414 37.24 23.03 -19.94
C SER A 414 35.77 23.29 -19.58
N LEU A 415 35.27 22.67 -18.50
CA LEU A 415 33.92 22.92 -17.99
C LEU A 415 33.72 24.36 -17.53
N GLN A 416 34.71 24.95 -16.86
CA GLN A 416 34.69 26.35 -16.46
C GLN A 416 34.50 27.27 -17.68
N ASN A 417 35.31 27.09 -18.73
CA ASN A 417 35.19 27.87 -19.96
C ASN A 417 33.82 27.68 -20.62
N MET A 418 33.26 26.47 -20.62
CA MET A 418 31.92 26.24 -21.16
C MET A 418 30.85 26.98 -20.36
N LEU A 419 30.91 26.92 -19.02
CA LEU A 419 29.96 27.59 -18.13
C LEU A 419 30.05 29.12 -18.17
N GLU A 420 31.24 29.70 -18.35
CA GLU A 420 31.44 31.15 -18.52
C GLU A 420 30.85 31.68 -19.84
N ASN A 421 30.72 30.80 -20.84
CA ASN A 421 30.14 31.12 -22.15
C ASN A 421 28.63 30.82 -22.26
N MET A 422 27.99 30.32 -21.19
CA MET A 422 26.55 30.00 -21.12
C MET A 422 25.71 31.15 -20.62
#